data_AF-B2FS49-F1
#
_entry.id   AF-B2FS49-F1
#
_cell.length_a   1.000
_cell.length_b   1.000
_cell.length_c   1.000
_cell.angle_alpha   90.00
_cell.angle_beta   90.00
_cell.angle_gamma   90.00
#
_symmetry.space_group_name_H-M   'P 1'
#
loop_
_entity.id
_entity.type
_entity.pdbx_description
1 polymer ?
#
loop_
_entity_poly.entity_id
_entity_poly.type
_entity_poly.pdbx_seq_one_letter_code
_entity_poly.pdbx_strand_id
1 'polypeptide(L)'
;MTKSAKYSRIPTADDIAAFTGMHCARKYRDAVDSGWRCPCCGRTAQQLIRWTEIRGPSWRARFGDAYGMGFSITMAEHHCHGDGRFPDTLICGDCNSADGAAKRKLRLPESWSFSPQELALFVKVAPYSGQTCINYELALRIFQQQTAGRWL
;
A
#
# COMPACT_ATOMS: atom_id res chain seq x y z
N MET A 1 -26.63 1.46 15.34
CA MET A 1 -25.16 1.50 15.14
C MET A 1 -24.73 2.94 14.87
N THR A 2 -23.72 3.46 15.58
CA THR A 2 -23.17 4.79 15.30
C THR A 2 -22.50 4.79 13.93
N LYS A 3 -22.50 5.95 13.25
CA LYS A 3 -21.89 6.11 11.92
C LYS A 3 -20.45 5.57 11.88
N SER A 4 -19.69 5.71 12.97
CA SER A 4 -18.29 5.26 13.09
C SER A 4 -18.09 3.73 13.00
N ALA A 5 -18.95 2.92 13.63
CA ALA A 5 -18.80 1.45 13.61
C ALA A 5 -19.02 0.84 12.21
N LYS A 6 -19.85 1.48 11.39
CA LYS A 6 -20.10 1.07 9.98
C LYS A 6 -18.84 1.19 9.09
N TYR A 7 -17.96 2.15 9.38
CA TYR A 7 -16.78 2.43 8.56
C TYR A 7 -15.49 1.79 9.08
N SER A 8 -15.55 0.98 10.13
CA SER A 8 -14.37 0.32 10.70
C SER A 8 -14.69 -1.13 11.02
N ARG A 9 -14.17 -2.03 10.18
CA ARG A 9 -14.25 -3.49 10.38
C ARG A 9 -12.87 -4.10 10.13
N ILE A 10 -12.41 -4.90 11.08
CA ILE A 10 -11.23 -5.76 10.92
C ILE A 10 -11.72 -7.11 10.37
N PRO A 11 -11.08 -7.70 9.35
CA PRO A 11 -11.47 -9.00 8.81
C PRO A 11 -11.25 -10.09 9.86
N THR A 12 -12.23 -10.99 9.95
CA THR A 12 -12.13 -12.24 10.72
C THR A 12 -11.34 -13.30 9.94
N ALA A 13 -11.06 -14.45 10.57
CA ALA A 13 -10.42 -15.57 9.88
C ALA A 13 -11.25 -16.06 8.68
N ASP A 14 -12.57 -16.14 8.83
CA ASP A 14 -13.49 -16.53 7.75
C ASP A 14 -13.51 -15.51 6.62
N ASP A 15 -13.49 -14.22 6.95
CA ASP A 15 -13.37 -13.15 5.94
C ASP A 15 -12.07 -13.29 5.13
N ILE A 16 -10.96 -13.59 5.80
CA ILE A 16 -9.65 -13.79 5.16
C ILE A 16 -9.68 -15.03 4.25
N ALA A 17 -10.26 -16.14 4.73
CA ALA A 17 -10.36 -17.38 3.97
C ALA A 17 -11.27 -17.23 2.74
N ALA A 18 -12.35 -16.45 2.83
CA ALA A 18 -13.28 -16.20 1.73
C ALA A 18 -12.80 -15.14 0.72
N PHE A 19 -11.79 -14.33 1.08
CA PHE A 19 -11.36 -13.22 0.24
C PHE A 19 -10.57 -13.68 -0.98
N THR A 20 -11.01 -13.25 -2.17
CA THR A 20 -10.44 -13.70 -3.47
C THR A 20 -9.60 -12.64 -4.19
N GLY A 21 -9.30 -11.51 -3.54
CA GLY A 21 -8.41 -10.47 -4.07
C GLY A 21 -9.06 -9.38 -4.94
N MET A 22 -10.37 -9.45 -5.21
CA MET A 22 -11.12 -8.46 -6.00
C MET A 22 -10.43 -8.07 -7.33
N HIS A 23 -10.19 -6.77 -7.57
CA HIS A 23 -9.53 -6.23 -8.77
C HIS A 23 -8.05 -6.62 -8.84
N CYS A 24 -7.47 -7.10 -7.75
CA CYS A 24 -6.12 -7.66 -7.67
C CYS A 24 -6.13 -9.21 -7.61
N ALA A 25 -7.23 -9.88 -7.97
CA ALA A 25 -7.45 -11.31 -7.71
C ALA A 25 -6.26 -12.22 -8.06
N ARG A 26 -5.67 -12.06 -9.25
CA ARG A 26 -4.48 -12.83 -9.66
C ARG A 26 -3.29 -12.56 -8.75
N LYS A 27 -2.85 -11.29 -8.66
CA LYS A 27 -1.70 -10.88 -7.84
C LYS A 27 -1.84 -11.28 -6.38
N TYR A 28 -3.06 -11.14 -5.83
CA TYR A 28 -3.35 -11.53 -4.46
C TYR A 28 -3.16 -13.03 -4.25
N ARG A 29 -3.72 -13.89 -5.12
CA ARG A 29 -3.56 -15.34 -5.01
C ARG A 29 -2.10 -15.75 -5.14
N ASP A 30 -1.41 -15.25 -6.17
CA ASP A 30 0.01 -15.54 -6.37
C ASP A 30 0.85 -15.12 -5.14
N ALA A 31 0.52 -13.98 -4.53
CA ALA A 31 1.19 -13.49 -3.32
C ALA A 31 0.87 -14.33 -2.07
N VAL A 32 -0.35 -14.88 -1.95
CA VAL A 32 -0.70 -15.81 -0.87
C VAL A 32 0.05 -17.12 -1.06
N ASP A 33 0.01 -17.70 -2.26
CA ASP A 33 0.59 -19.01 -2.57
C ASP A 33 2.12 -19.01 -2.43
N SER A 34 2.77 -17.91 -2.81
CA SER A 34 4.23 -17.74 -2.68
C SER A 34 4.68 -17.31 -1.28
N GLY A 35 3.75 -17.03 -0.35
CA GLY A 35 4.09 -16.47 0.96
C GLY A 35 4.70 -15.07 0.89
N TRP A 36 4.39 -14.31 -0.17
CA TRP A 36 4.90 -12.97 -0.40
C TRP A 36 4.64 -12.04 0.78
N ARG A 37 5.65 -11.21 1.06
CA ARG A 37 5.59 -10.12 2.02
C ARG A 37 6.00 -8.84 1.34
N CYS A 38 5.31 -7.75 1.68
CA CYS A 38 5.68 -6.44 1.17
C CYS A 38 7.12 -6.10 1.57
N PRO A 39 8.03 -5.83 0.62
CA PRO A 39 9.44 -5.55 0.94
C PRO A 39 9.63 -4.25 1.74
N CYS A 40 8.63 -3.37 1.75
CA CYS A 40 8.64 -2.14 2.55
C CYS A 40 8.21 -2.40 4.00
N CYS A 41 7.01 -2.93 4.23
CA CYS A 41 6.41 -3.00 5.57
C CYS A 41 6.32 -4.41 6.16
N GLY A 42 6.73 -5.45 5.43
CA GLY A 42 6.74 -6.85 5.89
C GLY A 42 5.36 -7.54 5.97
N ARG A 43 4.26 -6.80 5.72
CA ARG A 43 2.90 -7.37 5.74
C ARG A 43 2.71 -8.43 4.67
N THR A 44 2.03 -9.52 5.01
CA THR A 44 1.57 -10.54 4.05
C THR A 44 0.43 -10.00 3.19
N ALA A 45 0.13 -10.67 2.07
CA ALA A 45 -1.02 -10.33 1.22
C ALA A 45 -2.35 -10.31 2.01
N GLN A 46 -2.57 -11.27 2.91
CA GLN A 46 -3.77 -11.34 3.76
C GLN A 46 -3.87 -10.14 4.72
N GLN A 47 -2.73 -9.66 5.24
CA GLN A 47 -2.69 -8.49 6.13
C GLN A 47 -2.99 -7.16 5.42
N LEU A 48 -3.11 -7.16 4.09
CA LEU A 48 -3.52 -6.00 3.29
C LEU A 48 -5.04 -5.90 3.14
N ILE A 49 -5.81 -6.93 3.51
CA ILE A 49 -7.27 -6.95 3.42
C ILE A 49 -7.83 -5.88 4.36
N ARG A 50 -8.56 -4.91 3.82
CA ARG A 50 -9.12 -3.79 4.58
C ARG A 50 -10.55 -3.49 4.21
N TRP A 51 -11.32 -3.07 5.20
CA TRP A 51 -12.68 -2.57 5.02
C TRP A 51 -12.65 -1.14 4.48
N THR A 52 -13.24 -0.91 3.30
CA THR A 52 -13.26 0.40 2.65
C THR A 52 -14.51 0.56 1.80
N GLU A 53 -14.78 1.78 1.35
CA GLU A 53 -15.72 2.01 0.27
C GLU A 53 -15.21 1.35 -1.03
N ILE A 54 -16.02 0.48 -1.62
CA ILE A 54 -15.79 -0.10 -2.93
C ILE A 54 -16.14 0.94 -3.98
N ARG A 55 -15.22 1.20 -4.92
CA ARG A 55 -15.42 2.19 -5.99
C ARG A 55 -15.90 1.52 -7.28
N GLY A 56 -16.73 2.24 -8.02
CA GLY A 56 -17.28 1.81 -9.31
C GLY A 56 -18.56 0.97 -9.17
N PRO A 57 -19.56 1.16 -10.06
CA PRO A 57 -20.89 0.56 -9.90
C PRO A 57 -20.85 -0.97 -9.93
N SER A 58 -20.12 -1.56 -10.89
CA SER A 58 -20.04 -3.02 -11.05
C SER A 58 -19.35 -3.71 -9.87
N TRP A 59 -18.29 -3.10 -9.32
CA TRP A 59 -17.58 -3.63 -8.16
C TRP A 59 -18.42 -3.49 -6.89
N ARG A 60 -19.09 -2.35 -6.69
CA ARG A 60 -20.02 -2.17 -5.56
C ARG A 60 -21.13 -3.20 -5.58
N ALA A 61 -21.75 -3.44 -6.74
CA ALA A 61 -22.82 -4.44 -6.87
C ALA A 61 -22.37 -5.86 -6.49
N ARG A 62 -21.08 -6.18 -6.71
CA ARG A 62 -20.54 -7.53 -6.49
C ARG A 62 -19.91 -7.74 -5.11
N PHE A 63 -19.31 -6.70 -4.52
CA PHE A 63 -18.48 -6.82 -3.31
C PHE A 63 -18.84 -5.83 -2.21
N GLY A 64 -19.70 -4.85 -2.50
CA GLY A 64 -20.19 -3.89 -1.52
C GLY A 64 -21.39 -4.44 -0.75
N ASP A 65 -21.51 -4.04 0.50
CA ASP A 65 -22.73 -4.16 1.28
C ASP A 65 -23.79 -3.14 0.80
N ALA A 66 -24.91 -3.03 1.52
CA ALA A 66 -25.97 -2.07 1.24
C ALA A 66 -25.52 -0.59 1.22
N TYR A 67 -24.30 -0.30 1.66
CA TYR A 67 -23.69 1.02 1.71
C TYR A 67 -22.49 1.15 0.77
N GLY A 68 -22.22 0.13 -0.05
CA GLY A 68 -21.06 0.09 -0.93
C GLY A 68 -19.74 -0.14 -0.22
N MET A 69 -19.76 -0.60 1.03
CA MET A 69 -18.56 -0.94 1.81
C MET A 69 -18.21 -2.42 1.64
N GLY A 70 -16.93 -2.74 1.58
CA GLY A 70 -16.49 -4.12 1.41
C GLY A 70 -15.02 -4.30 1.77
N PHE A 71 -14.59 -5.56 1.88
CA PHE A 71 -13.18 -5.87 1.98
C PHE A 71 -12.51 -5.68 0.63
N SER A 72 -11.34 -5.05 0.63
CA SER A 72 -10.52 -4.84 -0.56
C SER A 72 -9.04 -4.97 -0.25
N ILE A 73 -8.24 -4.99 -1.31
CA ILE A 73 -6.79 -4.94 -1.27
C ILE A 73 -6.31 -3.98 -2.36
N THR A 74 -5.11 -3.42 -2.21
CA THR A 74 -4.42 -2.70 -3.28
C THR A 74 -2.97 -3.13 -3.31
N MET A 75 -2.45 -3.47 -4.49
CA MET A 75 -1.06 -3.81 -4.74
C MET A 75 -0.57 -3.02 -5.96
N ALA A 76 0.68 -2.59 -5.96
CA ALA A 76 1.25 -1.73 -7.00
C ALA A 76 2.62 -2.26 -7.46
N GLU A 77 2.89 -2.17 -8.76
CA GLU A 77 4.26 -2.30 -9.28
C GLU A 77 4.96 -0.97 -9.09
N HIS A 78 5.77 -0.88 -8.03
CA HIS A 78 6.46 0.34 -7.65
C HIS A 78 7.77 0.47 -8.41
N HIS A 79 7.99 1.65 -8.99
CA HIS A 79 9.13 1.93 -9.84
C HIS A 79 9.50 3.42 -9.76
N CYS A 80 10.75 3.73 -10.10
CA CYS A 80 11.20 5.11 -10.23
C CYS A 80 10.94 5.59 -11.67
N HIS A 81 10.11 6.61 -11.85
CA HIS A 81 9.76 7.14 -13.17
C HIS A 81 10.89 7.89 -13.90
N GLY A 82 11.99 8.19 -13.20
CA GLY A 82 13.16 8.86 -13.76
C GLY A 82 14.19 7.86 -14.29
N ASP A 83 15.33 7.82 -13.63
CA ASP A 83 16.53 7.07 -14.00
C ASP A 83 16.51 5.59 -13.63
N GLY A 84 15.36 5.04 -13.20
CA GLY A 84 15.26 3.61 -12.87
C GLY A 84 16.15 3.18 -11.69
N ARG A 85 16.24 4.00 -10.61
CA ARG A 85 17.09 3.76 -9.42
C ARG A 85 17.00 2.38 -8.80
N PHE A 86 15.88 1.69 -8.99
CA PHE A 86 15.61 0.36 -8.47
C PHE A 86 14.65 -0.35 -9.43
N PRO A 87 14.70 -1.70 -9.52
CA PRO A 87 13.82 -2.46 -10.39
C PRO A 87 12.35 -2.37 -9.97
N ASP A 88 11.45 -2.49 -10.93
CA ASP A 88 10.02 -2.63 -10.69
C ASP A 88 9.76 -3.71 -9.65
N THR A 89 9.07 -3.33 -8.57
CA THR A 89 8.86 -4.21 -7.43
C THR A 89 7.41 -4.16 -6.97
N LEU A 90 6.77 -5.32 -6.86
CA LEU A 90 5.44 -5.43 -6.27
C LEU A 90 5.47 -5.02 -4.79
N ILE A 91 4.70 -4.00 -4.43
CA ILE A 91 4.51 -3.54 -3.04
C ILE A 91 3.02 -3.40 -2.71
N CYS A 92 2.71 -3.21 -1.43
CA CYS A 92 1.35 -2.91 -1.00
C CYS A 92 0.95 -1.46 -1.37
N GLY A 93 -0.34 -1.22 -1.57
CA GLY A 93 -0.88 0.09 -1.93
C GLY A 93 -0.64 1.18 -0.87
N ASP A 94 -0.51 0.81 0.41
CA ASP A 94 -0.23 1.78 1.48
C ASP A 94 1.20 2.29 1.42
N CYS A 95 2.20 1.44 1.17
CA CYS A 95 3.59 1.85 1.00
C CYS A 95 3.77 2.68 -0.28
N ASN A 96 3.09 2.31 -1.36
CA ASN A 96 3.05 3.12 -2.58
C ASN A 96 2.43 4.51 -2.31
N SER A 97 1.35 4.55 -1.54
CA SER A 97 0.72 5.82 -1.14
C SER A 97 1.61 6.63 -0.20
N ALA A 98 2.41 5.97 0.65
CA ALA A 98 3.37 6.60 1.55
C ALA A 98 4.53 7.27 0.78
N ASP A 99 5.03 6.64 -0.28
CA ASP A 99 5.98 7.28 -1.21
C ASP A 99 5.40 8.59 -1.76
N GLY A 100 4.24 8.52 -2.41
CA GLY A 100 3.57 9.71 -2.96
C GLY A 100 3.28 10.78 -1.92
N ALA A 101 2.90 10.39 -0.69
CA ALA A 101 2.66 11.32 0.41
C ALA A 101 3.96 12.00 0.88
N ALA A 102 5.06 11.25 1.01
CA ALA A 102 6.38 11.80 1.35
C ALA A 102 6.87 12.77 0.29
N LYS A 103 6.82 12.39 -1.00
CA LYS A 103 7.21 13.25 -2.11
C LYS A 103 6.44 14.56 -2.13
N ARG A 104 5.11 14.50 -2.00
CA ARG A 104 4.26 15.70 -1.97
C ARG A 104 4.55 16.59 -0.76
N LYS A 105 4.70 16.02 0.43
CA LYS A 105 4.96 16.82 1.65
C LYS A 105 6.33 17.50 1.60
N LEU A 106 7.35 16.80 1.09
CA LEU A 106 8.73 17.26 1.04
C LEU A 106 9.07 18.01 -0.27
N ARG A 107 8.11 18.11 -1.21
CA ARG A 107 8.27 18.72 -2.54
C ARG A 107 9.43 18.11 -3.33
N LEU A 108 9.54 16.77 -3.29
CA LEU A 108 10.54 16.03 -4.06
C LEU A 108 10.16 15.98 -5.56
N PRO A 109 11.11 15.78 -6.48
CA PRO A 109 10.83 15.65 -7.90
C PRO A 109 9.81 14.54 -8.21
N GLU A 110 8.91 14.77 -9.15
CA GLU A 110 7.85 13.82 -9.52
C GLU A 110 8.40 12.50 -10.07
N SER A 111 9.47 12.58 -10.87
CA SER A 111 10.14 11.43 -11.48
C SER A 111 10.95 10.59 -10.48
N TRP A 112 11.18 11.09 -9.27
CA TRP A 112 11.94 10.40 -8.23
C TRP A 112 11.01 9.58 -7.35
N SER A 113 11.49 8.47 -6.77
CA SER A 113 10.76 7.68 -5.76
C SER A 113 11.74 6.99 -4.80
N PHE A 114 11.27 6.69 -3.59
CA PHE A 114 12.03 5.88 -2.63
C PHE A 114 11.99 4.41 -3.06
N SER A 115 13.13 3.73 -3.07
CA SER A 115 13.19 2.27 -3.25
C SER A 115 12.41 1.54 -2.14
N PRO A 116 12.01 0.27 -2.36
CA PRO A 116 11.35 -0.51 -1.32
C PRO A 116 12.12 -0.58 0.01
N GLN A 117 13.45 -0.69 -0.07
CA GLN A 117 14.34 -0.74 1.10
C GLN A 117 14.39 0.61 1.81
N GLU A 118 14.41 1.73 1.08
CA GLU A 118 14.35 3.06 1.68
C GLU A 118 13.00 3.31 2.36
N LEU A 119 11.88 2.93 1.70
CA LEU A 119 10.54 3.00 2.31
C LEU A 119 10.46 2.22 3.63
N ALA A 120 11.10 1.05 3.70
CA ALA A 120 11.12 0.22 4.90
C ALA A 120 11.73 0.93 6.13
N LEU A 121 12.61 1.91 5.91
CA LEU A 121 13.27 2.64 6.99
C LEU A 121 12.34 3.66 7.67
N PHE A 122 11.37 4.22 6.94
CA PHE A 122 10.56 5.35 7.44
C PHE A 122 9.04 5.13 7.38
N VAL A 123 8.56 4.04 6.80
CA VAL A 123 7.13 3.71 6.71
C VAL A 123 6.79 2.54 7.60
N LYS A 124 5.81 2.72 8.48
CA LYS A 124 5.16 1.64 9.25
C LYS A 124 3.69 1.60 8.89
N VAL A 125 3.16 0.39 8.69
CA VAL A 125 1.74 0.21 8.37
C VAL A 125 1.14 -0.89 9.22
N ALA A 126 0.04 -0.59 9.89
CA ALA A 126 -0.70 -1.57 10.68
C ALA A 126 -1.42 -2.59 9.76
N PRO A 127 -1.50 -3.87 10.16
CA PRO A 127 -2.25 -4.87 9.42
C PRO A 127 -3.74 -4.52 9.43
N TYR A 128 -4.43 -4.86 8.33
CA TYR A 128 -5.86 -4.73 8.09
C TYR A 128 -6.45 -3.31 8.09
N SER A 129 -6.07 -2.44 9.02
CA SER A 129 -6.51 -1.04 9.02
C SER A 129 -5.82 -0.21 7.94
N GLY A 130 -4.60 -0.59 7.54
CA GLY A 130 -3.76 0.21 6.66
C GLY A 130 -3.30 1.53 7.28
N GLN A 131 -3.47 1.71 8.60
CA GLN A 131 -3.03 2.92 9.29
C GLN A 131 -1.52 3.07 9.10
N THR A 132 -1.13 4.16 8.44
CA THR A 132 0.22 4.39 7.96
C THR A 132 0.87 5.52 8.74
N CYS A 133 2.08 5.27 9.27
CA CYS A 133 2.94 6.25 9.91
C CYS A 133 4.16 6.50 9.02
N ILE A 134 4.48 7.77 8.76
CA ILE A 134 5.57 8.19 7.88
C ILE A 134 6.52 9.09 8.66
N ASN A 135 7.80 8.70 8.77
CA ASN A 135 8.86 9.56 9.30
C ASN A 135 9.43 10.45 8.18
N TYR A 136 8.86 11.65 8.05
CA TYR A 136 9.25 12.60 7.00
C TYR A 136 10.67 13.16 7.15
N GLU A 137 11.18 13.25 8.38
CA GLU A 137 12.55 13.73 8.61
C GLU A 137 13.57 12.71 8.08
N LEU A 138 13.36 11.42 8.35
CA LEU A 138 14.19 10.36 7.81
C LEU A 138 14.06 10.26 6.28
N ALA A 139 12.83 10.39 5.75
CA ALA A 139 12.60 10.42 4.31
C ALA A 139 13.39 11.57 3.62
N LEU A 140 13.40 12.76 4.22
CA LEU A 140 14.18 13.89 3.69
C LEU A 140 15.68 13.62 3.73
N ARG A 141 16.20 13.05 4.82
CA ARG A 141 17.62 12.69 4.93
C ARG A 141 18.05 11.68 3.86
N ILE A 142 17.24 10.65 3.62
CA ILE A 142 17.49 9.67 2.56
C ILE A 142 17.53 10.36 1.19
N PHE A 143 16.55 11.21 0.88
CA PHE A 143 16.53 11.94 -0.39
C PHE A 143 17.81 12.76 -0.58
N GLN A 144 18.19 13.56 0.43
CA GLN A 144 19.38 14.41 0.38
C GLN A 144 20.66 13.60 0.14
N GLN A 145 20.83 12.46 0.80
CA GLN A 145 21.97 11.57 0.60
C GLN A 145 22.05 11.04 -0.85
N GLN A 146 20.91 10.68 -1.43
CA GLN A 146 20.84 10.14 -2.79
C GLN A 146 21.04 11.20 -3.87
N THR A 147 20.71 12.46 -3.60
CA THR A 147 20.91 13.57 -4.54
C THR A 147 22.26 14.26 -4.39
N ALA A 148 22.87 14.23 -3.20
CA ALA A 148 24.19 14.81 -2.97
C ALA A 148 25.29 14.07 -3.76
N GLY A 149 25.16 12.75 -3.94
CA GLY A 149 26.10 11.94 -4.73
C GLY A 149 25.94 12.03 -6.25
N ARG A 150 25.06 12.90 -6.76
CA ARG A 150 24.72 13.01 -8.19
C ARG A 150 25.31 14.26 -8.87
N TRP A 151 26.01 15.09 -8.11
CA TRP A 151 26.66 16.34 -8.55
C TRP A 151 28.14 16.43 -8.12
N LEU A 152 28.75 15.28 -7.83
CA LEU A 152 30.20 15.08 -7.75
C LEU A 152 30.59 14.13 -8.87
#